data_AF-A0A174P1E0-F1
#
_entry.id   AF-A0A174P1E0-F1
#
_cell.length_a   1.000
_cell.length_b   1.000
_cell.length_c   1.000
_cell.angle_alpha   90.00
_cell.angle_beta   90.00
_cell.angle_gamma   90.00
#
_symmetry.space_group_name_H-M   'P 1'
#
loop_
_entity.id
_entity.type
_entity.pdbx_description
1 polymer ?
#
loop_
_entity_poly.entity_id
_entity_poly.type
_entity_poly.pdbx_seq_one_letter_code
_entity_poly.pdbx_strand_id
1 'polypeptide(L)'
;MCPLTPESTDEALTAVLWPVVREIVKTAVENGQSLTVEGCYIPFNWREDFDASCLPHIRFLCLVFSEAYIRTRFDTIQTHANAIERRKDDSFCTMELLLAENRRNLEACRRRGLPYYLIDGPYAPPLDW
;
A
#
# COMPACT_ATOMS: atom_id res chain seq x y z
N MET A 1 6.30 -3.87 27.39
CA MET A 1 5.41 -4.65 26.51
C MET A 1 4.91 -3.72 25.42
N CYS A 2 4.95 -4.11 24.16
CA CYS A 2 4.32 -3.35 23.08
C CYS A 2 2.79 -3.49 23.25
N PRO A 3 2.02 -2.39 23.33
CA PRO A 3 0.57 -2.45 23.52
C PRO A 3 -0.18 -2.87 22.25
N LEU A 4 0.52 -2.98 21.12
CA LEU A 4 -0.06 -3.36 19.84
C LEU A 4 -0.18 -4.88 19.70
N THR A 5 -1.25 -5.30 19.05
CA THR A 5 -1.52 -6.67 18.61
C THR A 5 -1.66 -6.67 17.08
N PRO A 6 -1.60 -7.85 16.44
CA PRO A 6 -1.90 -7.96 15.00
C PRO A 6 -3.31 -7.47 14.61
N GLU A 7 -4.24 -7.40 15.56
CA GLU A 7 -5.62 -6.93 15.37
C GLU A 7 -5.80 -5.44 15.72
N SER A 8 -4.72 -4.74 16.08
CA SER A 8 -4.78 -3.30 16.31
C SER A 8 -5.14 -2.56 15.03
N THR A 9 -5.78 -1.40 15.15
CA THR A 9 -6.22 -0.65 13.97
C THR A 9 -5.04 -0.24 13.10
N ASP A 10 -5.28 -0.11 11.79
CA ASP A 10 -4.28 0.34 10.83
C ASP A 10 -3.63 1.66 11.27
N GLU A 11 -4.39 2.60 11.85
CA GLU A 11 -3.86 3.86 12.32
C GLU A 11 -2.88 3.68 13.49
N ALA A 12 -3.18 2.78 14.44
CA ALA A 12 -2.32 2.50 15.57
C ALA A 12 -1.03 1.78 15.14
N LEU A 13 -1.14 0.85 14.20
CA LEU A 13 0.01 0.16 13.61
C LEU A 13 0.87 1.13 12.78
N THR A 14 0.25 1.98 11.96
CA THR A 14 0.91 3.06 11.19
C THR A 14 1.74 3.96 12.10
N ALA A 15 1.13 4.45 13.20
CA ALA A 15 1.76 5.39 14.10
C ALA A 15 3.04 4.86 14.76
N VAL A 16 3.19 3.54 14.88
CA VAL A 16 4.37 2.90 15.46
C VAL A 16 5.35 2.42 14.39
N LEU A 17 4.87 1.85 13.29
CA LEU A 17 5.73 1.26 12.26
C LEU A 17 6.34 2.31 11.33
N TRP A 18 5.56 3.31 10.90
CA TRP A 18 6.02 4.30 9.95
C TRP A 18 7.24 5.10 10.44
N PRO A 19 7.32 5.56 11.70
CA PRO A 19 8.52 6.23 12.21
C PRO A 19 9.80 5.40 12.10
N VAL A 20 9.72 4.07 12.17
CA VAL A 20 10.89 3.19 11.99
C VAL A 20 11.20 3.05 10.50
N VAL A 21 10.19 2.76 9.68
CA VAL A 21 10.34 2.57 8.24
C VAL A 21 10.89 3.82 7.55
N ARG A 22 10.41 5.02 7.90
CA ARG A 22 10.88 6.26 7.28
C ARG A 22 12.38 6.52 7.53
N GLU A 23 12.92 6.12 8.68
CA GLU A 23 14.35 6.26 8.97
C GLU A 23 15.20 5.22 8.23
N ILE A 24 14.67 4.01 8.02
CA ILE A 24 15.28 3.01 7.12
C ILE A 24 15.35 3.56 5.70
N VAL A 25 14.27 4.20 5.22
CA VAL A 25 14.25 4.83 3.88
C VAL A 25 15.28 5.96 3.80
N LYS A 26 15.36 6.85 4.80
CA LYS A 26 16.37 7.92 4.83
C LYS A 26 17.79 7.36 4.77
N THR A 27 18.06 6.30 5.53
CA THR A 27 19.37 5.64 5.54
C THR A 27 19.70 5.02 4.18
N ALA A 28 18.73 4.40 3.52
CA ALA A 28 18.93 3.86 2.17
C ALA A 28 19.23 4.97 1.16
N VAL A 29 18.52 6.10 1.22
CA VAL A 29 18.78 7.27 0.37
C VAL A 29 20.18 7.85 0.62
N GLU A 30 20.55 8.04 1.89
CA GLU A 30 21.88 8.53 2.30
C GLU A 30 23.01 7.64 1.74
N ASN A 31 22.81 6.33 1.78
CA ASN A 31 23.80 5.35 1.31
C ASN A 31 23.75 5.09 -0.20
N GLY A 32 22.84 5.73 -0.95
CA GLY A 32 22.64 5.45 -2.38
C GLY A 32 22.18 4.01 -2.66
N GLN A 33 21.46 3.39 -1.72
CA GLN A 33 20.99 2.02 -1.81
C GLN A 33 19.59 1.95 -2.44
N SER A 34 19.36 0.95 -3.28
CA SER A 34 18.01 0.63 -3.75
C SER A 34 17.23 -0.11 -2.65
N LEU A 35 16.04 0.39 -2.34
CA LEU A 35 15.11 -0.21 -1.39
C LEU A 35 13.68 -0.15 -1.95
N THR A 36 12.98 -1.27 -1.94
CA THR A 36 11.52 -1.30 -2.14
C THR A 36 10.86 -1.53 -0.80
N VAL A 37 9.86 -0.72 -0.48
CA VAL A 37 9.06 -0.86 0.73
C VAL A 37 7.61 -1.14 0.33
N GLU A 38 7.13 -2.33 0.68
CA GLU A 38 5.78 -2.83 0.37
C GLU A 38 5.17 -3.45 1.63
N GLY A 39 3.84 -3.47 1.71
CA GLY A 39 3.11 -4.16 2.79
C GLY A 39 3.25 -3.50 4.16
N CYS A 40 3.94 -2.36 4.24
CA CYS A 40 3.98 -1.53 5.44
C CYS A 40 2.88 -0.47 5.39
N TYR A 41 2.38 -0.09 6.55
CA TYR A 41 1.41 0.96 6.74
C TYR A 41 1.99 2.35 6.36
N ILE A 42 2.11 2.65 5.06
CA ILE A 42 2.62 3.93 4.55
C ILE A 42 1.50 4.97 4.64
N PRO A 43 1.68 6.07 5.38
CA PRO A 43 0.65 7.09 5.46
C PRO A 43 0.57 7.91 4.16
N PHE A 44 -0.62 8.33 3.76
CA PHE A 44 -0.82 9.15 2.54
C PHE A 44 -0.24 10.57 2.64
N ASN A 45 0.28 10.99 3.79
CA ASN A 45 1.04 12.22 3.96
C ASN A 45 2.56 11.99 4.11
N TRP A 46 3.08 10.80 3.76
CA TRP A 46 4.48 10.42 3.92
C TRP A 46 5.51 11.46 3.44
N ARG A 47 5.18 12.25 2.40
CA ARG A 47 6.08 13.29 1.88
C ARG A 47 6.46 14.33 2.92
N GLU A 48 5.60 14.58 3.90
CA GLU A 48 5.82 15.54 4.99
C GLU A 48 6.96 15.10 5.93
N ASP A 49 7.36 13.83 5.90
CA ASP A 49 8.38 13.24 6.77
C ASP A 49 9.81 13.23 6.17
N PHE A 50 9.96 13.69 4.92
CA PHE A 50 11.24 13.72 4.20
C PHE A 50 11.61 15.14 3.81
N ASP A 51 12.92 15.41 3.80
CA ASP A 51 13.45 16.69 3.34
C ASP A 51 13.46 16.79 1.80
N ALA A 52 13.67 18.02 1.30
CA ALA A 52 13.70 18.29 -0.13
C ALA A 52 14.85 17.57 -0.87
N SER A 53 15.92 17.20 -0.16
CA SER A 53 17.02 16.40 -0.71
C SER A 53 16.68 14.93 -0.88
N CYS A 54 15.85 14.35 0.00
CA CYS A 54 15.44 12.95 -0.07
C CYS A 54 14.36 12.70 -1.13
N LEU A 55 13.38 13.61 -1.24
CA LEU A 55 12.19 13.41 -2.08
C LEU A 55 12.48 13.02 -3.54
N PRO A 56 13.48 13.58 -4.25
CA PRO A 56 13.81 13.19 -5.62
C PRO A 56 14.23 11.72 -5.79
N HIS A 57 14.65 11.06 -4.70
CA HIS A 57 15.12 9.68 -4.70
C HIS A 57 14.02 8.66 -4.35
N ILE A 58 12.81 9.13 -4.01
CA ILE A 58 11.71 8.27 -3.56
C ILE A 58 10.61 8.26 -4.61
N ARG A 59 10.30 7.06 -5.11
CA ARG A 59 9.12 6.81 -5.95
C ARG A 59 8.03 6.16 -5.12
N PHE A 60 6.79 6.60 -5.32
CA PHE A 60 5.61 6.05 -4.67
C PHE A 60 4.60 5.65 -5.73
N LEU A 61 4.00 4.48 -5.56
CA LEU A 61 2.88 4.02 -6.38
C LEU A 61 1.88 3.27 -5.50
N CYS A 62 0.62 3.71 -5.52
CA CYS A 62 -0.48 2.97 -4.91
C CYS A 62 -1.20 2.15 -5.99
N LEU A 63 -1.28 0.84 -5.83
CA LEU A 63 -2.08 -0.02 -6.69
C LEU A 63 -3.51 -0.07 -6.16
N VAL A 64 -4.48 0.21 -7.03
CA VAL A 64 -5.89 0.28 -6.66
C VAL A 64 -6.72 -0.49 -7.67
N PHE A 65 -7.52 -1.45 -7.22
CA PHE A 65 -8.54 -2.07 -8.05
C PHE A 65 -9.74 -1.15 -8.22
N SER A 66 -10.24 -1.00 -9.44
CA SER A 66 -11.48 -0.27 -9.68
C SER A 66 -12.67 -1.02 -9.06
N GLU A 67 -13.73 -0.28 -8.74
CA GLU A 67 -14.97 -0.90 -8.26
C GLU A 67 -15.56 -1.88 -9.31
N ALA A 68 -15.51 -1.51 -10.59
CA ALA A 68 -15.97 -2.38 -11.68
C ALA A 68 -15.13 -3.67 -11.75
N TYR A 69 -13.81 -3.56 -11.64
CA TYR A 69 -12.89 -4.70 -11.65
C TYR A 69 -13.17 -5.65 -10.50
N ILE A 70 -13.30 -5.13 -9.27
CA ILE A 70 -13.61 -5.95 -8.09
C ILE A 70 -14.93 -6.70 -8.30
N ARG A 71 -16.00 -5.98 -8.69
CA ARG A 71 -17.33 -6.58 -8.89
C ARG A 71 -17.34 -7.67 -9.98
N THR A 72 -16.59 -7.47 -11.07
CA THR A 72 -16.56 -8.41 -12.20
C THR A 72 -15.57 -9.57 -12.00
N ARG A 73 -14.53 -9.39 -11.19
CA ARG A 73 -13.41 -10.34 -11.04
C ARG A 73 -13.25 -10.91 -9.63
N PHE A 74 -14.23 -10.70 -8.74
CA PHE A 74 -14.11 -11.11 -7.34
C PHE A 74 -13.74 -12.59 -7.16
N ASP A 75 -14.38 -13.50 -7.89
CA ASP A 75 -14.07 -14.95 -7.80
C ASP A 75 -12.61 -15.24 -8.18
N THR A 76 -12.07 -14.52 -9.16
CA THR A 76 -10.66 -14.62 -9.56
C THR A 76 -9.75 -14.05 -8.49
N ILE A 77 -10.10 -12.89 -7.91
CA ILE A 77 -9.36 -12.29 -6.79
C ILE A 77 -9.28 -13.27 -5.62
N GLN A 78 -10.42 -13.85 -5.22
CA GLN A 78 -10.49 -14.80 -4.11
C GLN A 78 -9.69 -16.08 -4.40
N THR A 79 -9.79 -16.62 -5.61
CA THR A 79 -9.01 -17.81 -6.02
C THR A 79 -7.49 -17.57 -5.92
N HIS A 80 -7.05 -16.33 -6.16
CA HIS A 80 -5.64 -15.94 -6.15
C HIS A 80 -5.21 -15.17 -4.89
N ALA A 81 -6.08 -14.98 -3.90
CA ALA A 81 -5.79 -14.23 -2.67
C ALA A 81 -4.62 -14.82 -1.88
N ASN A 82 -4.33 -16.11 -2.09
CA ASN A 82 -3.24 -16.86 -1.50
C ASN A 82 -2.32 -17.52 -2.56
N ALA A 83 -2.13 -16.88 -3.73
CA ALA A 83 -1.35 -17.49 -4.81
C ALA A 83 0.14 -17.73 -4.47
N ILE A 84 0.71 -16.90 -3.60
CA ILE A 84 2.14 -16.96 -3.21
C ILE A 84 2.37 -17.40 -1.77
N GLU A 85 1.31 -17.64 -0.99
CA GLU A 85 1.38 -17.99 0.43
C GLU A 85 0.28 -18.98 0.85
N ARG A 86 0.35 -19.50 2.07
CA ARG A 86 -0.70 -20.37 2.63
C ARG A 86 -1.20 -19.79 3.95
N ARG A 87 -2.25 -18.97 3.88
CA ARG A 87 -2.93 -18.44 5.08
C ARG A 87 -3.75 -19.52 5.77
N LYS A 88 -3.78 -19.46 7.11
CA LYS A 88 -4.65 -20.32 7.92
C LYS A 88 -6.12 -19.89 7.85
N ASP A 89 -6.36 -18.61 7.64
CA ASP A 89 -7.67 -17.99 7.51
C ASP A 89 -7.60 -16.93 6.40
N ASP A 90 -8.54 -17.01 5.45
CA ASP A 90 -8.68 -16.06 4.34
C ASP A 90 -10.09 -15.44 4.30
N SER A 91 -10.86 -15.59 5.37
CA SER A 91 -12.23 -15.06 5.48
C SER A 91 -12.30 -13.53 5.37
N PHE A 92 -11.17 -12.85 5.57
CA PHE A 92 -11.03 -11.40 5.39
C PHE A 92 -11.11 -10.94 3.93
N CYS A 93 -10.88 -11.82 2.95
CA CYS A 93 -10.98 -11.44 1.52
C CYS A 93 -12.44 -11.40 1.07
N THR A 94 -13.17 -10.36 1.49
CA THR A 94 -14.57 -10.13 1.11
C THR A 94 -14.70 -9.01 0.08
N MET A 95 -15.73 -9.10 -0.77
CA MET A 95 -16.04 -8.06 -1.75
C MET A 95 -16.25 -6.69 -1.07
N GLU A 96 -16.94 -6.68 0.07
CA GLU A 96 -17.23 -5.46 0.83
C GLU A 96 -15.96 -4.77 1.31
N LEU A 97 -15.04 -5.52 1.93
CA LEU A 97 -13.76 -4.99 2.41
C LEU A 97 -12.90 -4.49 1.24
N LEU A 98 -12.77 -5.27 0.17
CA LEU A 98 -12.01 -4.86 -1.01
C LEU A 98 -12.55 -3.55 -1.61
N LEU A 99 -13.88 -3.42 -1.74
CA LEU A 99 -14.51 -2.20 -2.25
C LEU A 99 -14.27 -1.01 -1.32
N ALA A 100 -14.40 -1.21 0.00
CA ALA A 100 -14.22 -0.15 0.99
C ALA A 100 -12.76 0.35 1.02
N GLU A 101 -11.80 -0.57 1.08
CA GLU A 101 -10.36 -0.26 1.13
C GLU A 101 -9.87 0.41 -0.14
N ASN A 102 -10.19 -0.14 -1.32
CA ASN A 102 -9.75 0.43 -2.59
C ASN A 102 -10.38 1.81 -2.83
N ARG A 103 -11.62 2.04 -2.40
CA ARG A 103 -12.25 3.37 -2.44
C ARG A 103 -11.52 4.35 -1.53
N ARG A 104 -11.26 3.96 -0.27
CA ARG A 104 -10.53 4.79 0.71
C ARG A 104 -9.15 5.19 0.18
N ASN A 105 -8.42 4.23 -0.40
CA ASN A 105 -7.08 4.43 -0.96
C ASN A 105 -7.10 5.34 -2.19
N LEU A 106 -8.04 5.13 -3.12
CA LEU A 106 -8.20 5.96 -4.31
C LEU A 106 -8.47 7.42 -3.94
N GLU A 107 -9.41 7.63 -3.02
CA GLU A 107 -9.76 8.97 -2.57
C GLU A 107 -8.58 9.64 -1.85
N ALA A 108 -7.85 8.91 -1.00
CA ALA A 108 -6.68 9.45 -0.31
C ALA A 108 -5.58 9.85 -1.30
N CYS A 109 -5.31 9.03 -2.31
CA CYS A 109 -4.37 9.36 -3.38
C CYS A 109 -4.79 10.62 -4.14
N ARG A 110 -6.06 10.70 -4.56
CA ARG A 110 -6.60 11.86 -5.28
C ARG A 110 -6.53 13.13 -4.45
N ARG A 111 -6.95 13.08 -3.18
CA ARG A 111 -6.92 14.23 -2.26
C ARG A 111 -5.50 14.79 -2.05
N ARG A 112 -4.48 13.92 -2.07
CA ARG A 112 -3.07 14.30 -1.82
C ARG A 112 -2.22 14.41 -3.09
N GLY A 113 -2.80 14.23 -4.28
CA GLY A 113 -2.06 14.24 -5.55
C GLY A 113 -0.94 13.20 -5.58
N LEU A 114 -1.22 12.00 -5.08
CA LEU A 114 -0.28 10.88 -5.09
C LEU A 114 -0.44 10.03 -6.36
N PRO A 115 0.67 9.52 -6.93
CA PRO A 115 0.60 8.56 -8.02
C PRO A 115 -0.14 7.29 -7.59
N TYR A 116 -1.06 6.85 -8.44
CA TYR A 116 -1.74 5.56 -8.29
C TYR A 116 -1.91 4.91 -9.65
N TYR A 117 -1.93 3.59 -9.68
CA TYR A 117 -2.31 2.80 -10.86
C TYR A 117 -3.69 2.20 -10.61
N LEU A 118 -4.67 2.62 -11.42
CA LEU A 118 -6.02 2.08 -11.37
C LEU A 118 -6.12 0.85 -12.25
N ILE A 119 -6.33 -0.31 -11.64
CA ILE A 119 -6.50 -1.59 -12.30
C ILE A 119 -7.99 -1.74 -12.60
N ASP A 120 -8.35 -1.49 -13.86
CA ASP A 120 -9.71 -1.65 -14.40
C ASP A 120 -9.80 -2.77 -15.46
N GLY A 121 -8.73 -3.57 -15.57
CA GLY A 121 -8.56 -4.62 -16.58
C GLY A 121 -7.27 -5.40 -16.34
N PRO A 122 -6.73 -6.11 -17.35
CA PRO A 122 -5.45 -6.79 -17.24
C PRO A 122 -4.35 -5.83 -16.76
N TYR A 123 -3.59 -6.26 -15.76
CA TYR A 123 -2.50 -5.44 -15.21
C TYR A 123 -1.37 -5.32 -16.24
N ALA A 124 -1.15 -4.11 -16.71
CA ALA A 124 -0.08 -3.77 -17.65
C ALA A 124 0.59 -2.47 -17.18
N PRO A 125 1.48 -2.54 -16.17
CA PRO A 125 2.17 -1.35 -15.71
C PRO A 125 3.07 -0.81 -16.83
N PRO A 126 3.24 0.52 -16.95
CA PRO A 126 4.25 1.07 -17.84
C PRO A 126 5.63 0.52 -17.47
N LEU A 127 6.44 0.17 -18.47
CA LEU A 127 7.77 -0.43 -18.30
C LEU A 127 8.77 0.48 -17.57
N ASP A 128 8.45 1.77 -17.47
CA ASP A 128 9.37 2.83 -17.01
C ASP A 128 8.91 3.48 -15.68
N TRP A 129 8.29 2.70 -14.78
CA TRP A 129 7.91 3.19 -13.45
C TRP A 129 9.10 3.39 -12.52
#